data_AF-A0A6G6ZYB9-F1
#
_entry.id   AF-A0A6G6ZYB9-F1
#
_cell.length_a   1.000
_cell.length_b   1.000
_cell.length_c   1.000
_cell.angle_alpha   90.00
_cell.angle_beta   90.00
_cell.angle_gamma   90.00
#
_symmetry.space_group_name_H-M   'P 1'
#
loop_
_entity.id
_entity.type
_entity.pdbx_description
1 polymer ?
#
loop_
_entity_poly.entity_id
_entity_poly.type
_entity_poly.pdbx_seq_one_letter_code
_entity_poly.pdbx_strand_id
1 'polypeptide(L)'
;MQGLEDLLDQFPLSNVIRTHAELTEQTPVAWSERLSGVGYPGRKFWDYPAELMYDEAGVLVGAMFVLIQAAIAETVSIVKRIYELNGQSIRKDAVMSLEAEINPKLGLSYVAIANGAANFYKHRFEWPEDWDESVSTQQQATINLVRVVGMSPKQDLADNVLSAVRAMANTSDGNIKDLAGLVVEKWRARLALHLRFQFALTQYP
;
A
#
# COMPACT_ATOMS: atom_id res chain seq x y z
N MET A 1 -8.76 -15.39 25.70
CA MET A 1 -10.00 -14.63 25.49
C MET A 1 -9.70 -13.69 24.34
N GLN A 2 -10.26 -13.96 23.17
CA GLN A 2 -9.80 -13.38 21.91
C GLN A 2 -10.71 -12.19 21.56
N GLY A 3 -10.20 -10.97 21.64
CA GLY A 3 -10.94 -9.75 21.32
C GLY A 3 -11.30 -9.67 19.82
N LEU A 4 -12.28 -8.82 19.47
CA LEU A 4 -12.58 -8.54 18.06
C LEU A 4 -11.33 -7.98 17.33
N GLU A 5 -10.46 -7.24 18.05
CA GLU A 5 -9.14 -6.85 17.53
C GLU A 5 -8.31 -8.09 17.19
N ASP A 6 -8.23 -9.09 18.07
CA ASP A 6 -7.49 -10.35 17.85
C ASP A 6 -8.05 -11.22 16.70
N LEU A 7 -9.32 -11.07 16.35
CA LEU A 7 -9.93 -11.71 15.16
C LEU A 7 -9.54 -10.97 13.87
N LEU A 8 -9.29 -9.66 13.96
CA LEU A 8 -8.75 -8.85 12.87
C LEU A 8 -7.21 -8.90 12.82
N ASP A 9 -6.53 -9.34 13.88
CA ASP A 9 -5.06 -9.43 13.99
C ASP A 9 -4.51 -10.83 13.63
N GLN A 10 -5.33 -11.71 13.06
CA GLN A 10 -4.98 -13.13 12.86
C GLN A 10 -3.85 -13.40 11.84
N PHE A 11 -3.35 -12.39 11.14
CA PHE A 11 -2.20 -12.53 10.27
C PHE A 11 -1.00 -11.74 10.81
N PRO A 12 0.17 -12.37 11.00
CA PRO A 12 1.43 -11.67 11.30
C PRO A 12 1.98 -10.94 10.05
N LEU A 13 1.08 -10.40 9.21
CA LEU A 13 1.40 -9.62 8.01
C LEU A 13 2.25 -8.41 8.38
N SER A 14 2.01 -7.79 9.52
CA SER A 14 2.86 -6.71 10.04
C SER A 14 4.31 -7.15 10.28
N ASN A 15 4.53 -8.36 10.79
CA ASN A 15 5.89 -8.90 10.93
C ASN A 15 6.52 -9.21 9.57
N VAL A 16 5.78 -9.81 8.63
CA VAL A 16 6.30 -10.09 7.27
C VAL A 16 6.61 -8.80 6.51
N ILE A 17 5.74 -7.80 6.60
CA ILE A 17 5.92 -6.48 5.97
C ILE A 17 7.08 -5.74 6.63
N ARG A 18 7.21 -5.79 7.97
CA ARG A 18 8.34 -5.21 8.70
C ARG A 18 9.67 -5.88 8.33
N THR A 19 9.71 -7.20 8.24
CA THR A 19 10.90 -7.93 7.77
C THR A 19 11.24 -7.58 6.32
N HIS A 20 10.24 -7.44 5.43
CA HIS A 20 10.47 -6.93 4.08
C HIS A 20 10.98 -5.48 4.09
N ALA A 21 10.48 -4.63 4.99
CA ALA A 21 10.91 -3.23 5.11
C ALA A 21 12.36 -3.15 5.62
N GLU A 22 12.74 -4.00 6.56
CA GLU A 22 14.12 -4.14 7.03
C GLU A 22 15.06 -4.58 5.89
N LEU A 23 14.66 -5.52 5.03
CA LEU A 23 15.41 -5.89 3.82
C LEU A 23 15.52 -4.72 2.83
N THR A 24 14.43 -3.98 2.65
CA THR A 24 14.36 -2.84 1.71
C THR A 24 15.20 -1.65 2.17
N GLU A 25 15.49 -1.51 3.47
CA GLU A 25 16.35 -0.46 4.02
C GLU A 25 17.84 -0.84 4.06
N GLN A 26 18.17 -2.13 4.10
CA GLN A 26 19.57 -2.55 3.97
C GLN A 26 20.13 -2.27 2.57
N THR A 27 19.28 -2.31 1.55
CA THR A 27 19.63 -1.97 0.17
C THR A 27 20.11 -0.52 0.01
N PRO A 28 19.40 0.53 0.47
CA PRO A 28 19.85 1.92 0.40
C PRO A 28 21.06 2.25 1.27
N VAL A 29 21.36 1.53 2.36
CA VAL A 29 22.60 1.73 3.14
C VAL A 29 23.82 1.29 2.33
N ALA A 30 23.78 0.08 1.74
CA ALA A 30 24.83 -0.39 0.84
C ALA A 30 24.96 0.48 -0.43
N TRP A 31 23.84 1.04 -0.90
CA TRP A 31 23.79 1.95 -2.04
C TRP A 31 24.38 3.33 -1.72
N SER A 32 24.02 3.90 -0.57
CA SER A 32 24.52 5.18 -0.07
C SER A 32 26.01 5.11 0.28
N GLU A 33 26.49 4.00 0.84
CA GLU A 33 27.91 3.77 1.09
C GLU A 33 28.72 3.76 -0.22
N ARG A 34 28.20 3.11 -1.26
CA ARG A 34 28.85 3.02 -2.58
C ARG A 34 28.90 4.36 -3.33
N LEU A 35 27.86 5.18 -3.18
CA LEU A 35 27.75 6.49 -3.82
C LEU A 35 28.26 7.65 -2.96
N SER A 36 28.61 7.41 -1.69
CA SER A 36 29.08 8.41 -0.73
C SER A 36 30.31 9.19 -1.21
N GLY A 37 31.17 8.56 -2.01
CA GLY A 37 32.34 9.20 -2.63
C GLY A 37 32.03 10.15 -3.80
N VAL A 38 30.78 10.17 -4.29
CA VAL A 38 30.37 10.90 -5.52
C VAL A 38 29.23 11.90 -5.27
N GLY A 39 28.73 12.01 -4.04
CA GLY A 39 27.84 13.10 -3.61
C GLY A 39 26.41 13.04 -4.15
N TYR A 40 25.82 11.84 -4.25
CA TYR A 40 24.52 11.58 -4.89
C TYR A 40 24.50 11.95 -6.38
N PRO A 41 25.29 11.24 -7.21
CA PRO A 41 25.34 11.54 -8.63
C PRO A 41 23.99 11.23 -9.28
N GLY A 42 23.56 12.08 -10.22
CA GLY A 42 22.35 11.82 -11.00
C GLY A 42 22.44 10.49 -11.76
N ARG A 43 21.30 9.85 -12.02
CA ARG A 43 21.20 8.47 -12.52
C ARG A 43 22.10 8.12 -13.72
N LYS A 44 22.35 9.08 -14.62
CA LYS A 44 23.27 8.93 -15.76
C LYS A 44 24.73 8.60 -15.41
N PHE A 45 25.09 8.69 -14.14
CA PHE A 45 26.43 8.43 -13.61
C PHE A 45 26.46 7.19 -12.71
N TRP A 46 25.36 6.44 -12.61
CA TRP A 46 25.33 5.22 -11.83
C TRP A 46 26.09 4.10 -12.56
N ASP A 47 26.78 3.27 -11.78
CA ASP A 47 27.32 2.01 -12.30
C ASP A 47 26.21 0.95 -12.35
N TYR A 48 26.42 -0.08 -13.18
CA TYR A 48 25.43 -1.17 -13.35
C TYR A 48 24.96 -1.78 -12.01
N PRO A 49 25.83 -2.01 -11.00
CA PRO A 49 25.37 -2.49 -9.71
C PRO A 49 24.45 -1.51 -8.94
N ALA A 50 24.68 -0.20 -9.03
CA ALA A 50 23.79 0.78 -8.41
C ALA A 50 22.42 0.81 -9.09
N GLU A 51 22.35 0.59 -10.41
CA GLU A 51 21.08 0.42 -11.13
C GLU A 51 20.34 -0.84 -10.67
N LEU A 52 21.04 -1.97 -10.57
CA LEU A 52 20.44 -3.24 -10.12
C LEU A 52 19.84 -3.14 -8.71
N MET A 53 20.56 -2.53 -7.78
CA MET A 53 20.08 -2.33 -6.40
C MET A 53 18.84 -1.42 -6.32
N TYR A 54 18.75 -0.43 -7.20
CA TYR A 54 17.60 0.46 -7.28
C TYR A 54 16.36 -0.28 -7.82
N ASP A 55 16.54 -1.12 -8.83
CA ASP A 55 15.47 -1.99 -9.34
C ASP A 55 15.00 -3.00 -8.29
N GLU A 56 15.93 -3.61 -7.56
CA GLU A 56 15.63 -4.51 -6.44
C GLU A 56 14.80 -3.81 -5.35
N ALA A 57 15.14 -2.57 -4.99
CA ALA A 57 14.34 -1.79 -4.04
C ALA A 57 12.90 -1.58 -4.56
N GLY A 58 12.72 -1.30 -5.85
CA GLY A 58 11.40 -1.20 -6.47
C GLY A 58 10.59 -2.49 -6.39
N VAL A 59 11.23 -3.64 -6.60
CA VAL A 59 10.61 -4.97 -6.47
C VAL A 59 10.17 -5.22 -5.03
N LEU A 60 11.02 -4.93 -4.04
CA LEU A 60 10.72 -5.15 -2.63
C LEU A 60 9.54 -4.27 -2.15
N VAL A 61 9.55 -2.97 -2.49
CA VAL A 61 8.43 -2.07 -2.15
C VAL A 61 7.15 -2.50 -2.87
N GLY A 62 7.24 -2.89 -4.14
CA GLY A 62 6.12 -3.43 -4.89
C GLY A 62 5.51 -4.67 -4.24
N ALA A 63 6.35 -5.60 -3.76
CA ALA A 63 5.92 -6.79 -3.03
C ALA A 63 5.22 -6.44 -1.70
N MET A 64 5.68 -5.41 -0.97
CA MET A 64 4.97 -4.93 0.23
C MET A 64 3.55 -4.47 -0.09
N PHE A 65 3.36 -3.74 -1.19
CA PHE A 65 2.02 -3.32 -1.58
C PHE A 65 1.10 -4.50 -1.86
N VAL A 66 1.62 -5.59 -2.44
CA VAL A 66 0.85 -6.84 -2.63
C VAL A 66 0.46 -7.46 -1.28
N LEU A 67 1.36 -7.49 -0.31
CA LEU A 67 1.05 -7.97 1.04
C LEU A 67 -0.01 -7.10 1.74
N ILE A 68 0.13 -5.78 1.65
CA ILE A 68 -0.87 -4.82 2.17
C ILE A 68 -2.22 -5.04 1.49
N GLN A 69 -2.24 -5.26 0.17
CA GLN A 69 -3.46 -5.54 -0.57
C GLN A 69 -4.14 -6.84 -0.11
N ALA A 70 -3.36 -7.88 0.21
CA ALA A 70 -3.90 -9.11 0.80
C ALA A 70 -4.57 -8.82 2.16
N ALA A 71 -3.92 -8.04 3.02
CA ALA A 71 -4.47 -7.61 4.30
C ALA A 71 -5.77 -6.80 4.14
N ILE A 72 -5.83 -5.92 3.13
CA ILE A 72 -7.03 -5.16 2.79
C ILE A 72 -8.16 -6.12 2.37
N ALA A 73 -7.87 -7.08 1.49
CA ALA A 73 -8.87 -8.04 1.02
C ALA A 73 -9.44 -8.90 2.17
N GLU A 74 -8.58 -9.37 3.07
CA GLU A 74 -8.97 -10.07 4.30
C GLU A 74 -9.91 -9.20 5.15
N THR A 75 -9.50 -7.96 5.43
CA THR A 75 -10.30 -7.01 6.22
C THR A 75 -11.69 -6.82 5.61
N VAL A 76 -11.76 -6.59 4.29
CA VAL A 76 -13.03 -6.44 3.58
C VAL A 76 -13.90 -7.69 3.74
N SER A 77 -13.32 -8.88 3.61
CA SER A 77 -14.05 -10.14 3.78
C SER A 77 -14.66 -10.26 5.19
N ILE A 78 -13.87 -9.96 6.22
CA ILE A 78 -14.32 -10.00 7.62
C ILE A 78 -15.44 -8.98 7.86
N VAL A 79 -15.26 -7.72 7.45
CA VAL A 79 -16.27 -6.67 7.63
C VAL A 79 -17.57 -7.02 6.89
N LYS A 80 -17.49 -7.48 5.64
CA LYS A 80 -18.68 -7.93 4.90
C LYS A 80 -19.40 -9.04 5.63
N ARG A 81 -18.66 -10.02 6.18
CA ARG A 81 -19.24 -11.11 6.97
C ARG A 81 -19.95 -10.60 8.24
N ILE A 82 -19.39 -9.61 8.93
CA ILE A 82 -20.03 -8.99 10.10
C ILE A 82 -21.35 -8.33 9.70
N TYR A 83 -21.38 -7.58 8.59
CA TYR A 83 -22.62 -6.99 8.07
C TYR A 83 -23.67 -8.06 7.74
N GLU A 84 -23.28 -9.13 7.04
CA GLU A 84 -24.17 -10.24 6.68
C GLU A 84 -24.78 -10.93 7.90
N LEU A 85 -23.99 -11.17 8.95
CA LEU A 85 -24.46 -11.77 10.20
C LEU A 85 -25.45 -10.87 10.95
N ASN A 86 -25.42 -9.56 10.70
CA ASN A 86 -26.37 -8.59 11.24
C ASN A 86 -27.53 -8.29 10.27
N GLY A 87 -27.72 -9.12 9.23
CA GLY A 87 -28.82 -9.00 8.27
C GLY A 87 -28.66 -7.84 7.28
N GLN A 88 -27.47 -7.27 7.15
CA GLN A 88 -27.15 -6.17 6.24
C GLN A 88 -26.16 -6.61 5.16
N SER A 89 -26.02 -5.82 4.10
CA SER A 89 -24.97 -6.03 3.09
C SER A 89 -24.24 -4.73 2.85
N ILE A 90 -22.93 -4.82 2.60
CA ILE A 90 -22.08 -3.68 2.29
C ILE A 90 -21.22 -3.98 1.08
N ARG A 91 -21.08 -2.99 0.19
CA ARG A 91 -20.26 -3.11 -1.03
C ARG A 91 -18.77 -2.97 -0.69
N LYS A 92 -17.90 -3.61 -1.47
CA LYS A 92 -16.44 -3.62 -1.26
C LYS A 92 -15.85 -2.21 -1.22
N ASP A 93 -16.24 -1.35 -2.15
CA ASP A 93 -15.81 0.05 -2.24
C ASP A 93 -16.23 0.86 -1.01
N ALA A 94 -17.42 0.61 -0.48
CA ALA A 94 -17.89 1.23 0.76
C ALA A 94 -17.03 0.80 1.96
N VAL A 95 -16.71 -0.51 2.09
CA VAL A 95 -15.82 -0.98 3.16
C VAL A 95 -14.43 -0.35 3.05
N MET A 96 -13.82 -0.35 1.87
CA MET A 96 -12.49 0.22 1.65
C MET A 96 -12.41 1.74 1.93
N SER A 97 -13.55 2.42 1.97
CA SER A 97 -13.64 3.85 2.27
C SER A 97 -14.02 4.13 3.73
N LEU A 98 -14.67 3.17 4.40
CA LEU A 98 -15.14 3.30 5.77
C LEU A 98 -13.95 3.43 6.73
N GLU A 99 -13.90 4.52 7.50
CA GLU A 99 -12.82 4.82 8.48
C GLU A 99 -11.39 4.83 7.89
N ALA A 100 -11.25 4.89 6.57
CA ALA A 100 -9.96 4.91 5.90
C ALA A 100 -9.30 6.29 6.06
N GLU A 101 -8.00 6.31 6.33
CA GLU A 101 -7.23 7.57 6.40
C GLU A 101 -7.18 8.20 5.01
N ILE A 102 -7.35 9.52 4.91
CA ILE A 102 -7.39 10.23 3.63
C ILE A 102 -6.16 11.14 3.52
N ASN A 103 -5.46 11.07 2.38
CA ASN A 103 -4.51 12.11 2.02
C ASN A 103 -5.29 13.40 1.69
N PRO A 104 -5.16 14.49 2.48
CA PRO A 104 -5.95 15.69 2.29
C PRO A 104 -5.63 16.45 1.01
N LYS A 105 -4.44 16.27 0.43
CA LYS A 105 -4.01 16.92 -0.82
C LYS A 105 -4.56 16.20 -2.05
N LEU A 106 -4.64 14.87 -2.00
CA LEU A 106 -5.05 14.04 -3.13
C LEU A 106 -6.53 13.65 -3.08
N GLY A 107 -7.18 13.76 -1.92
CA GLY A 107 -8.55 13.28 -1.71
C GLY A 107 -8.68 11.75 -1.80
N LEU A 108 -7.56 11.01 -1.74
CA LEU A 108 -7.51 9.56 -1.84
C LEU A 108 -7.25 8.93 -0.48
N SER A 109 -7.93 7.81 -0.19
CA SER A 109 -7.63 7.05 1.02
C SER A 109 -6.33 6.26 0.89
N TYR A 110 -5.62 6.05 2.00
CA TYR A 110 -4.38 5.27 2.01
C TYR A 110 -4.61 3.82 1.55
N VAL A 111 -5.78 3.26 1.88
CA VAL A 111 -6.25 1.96 1.37
C VAL A 111 -6.37 1.96 -0.15
N ALA A 112 -6.93 3.02 -0.74
CA ALA A 112 -7.06 3.15 -2.18
C ALA A 112 -5.69 3.31 -2.87
N ILE A 113 -4.79 4.12 -2.30
CA ILE A 113 -3.42 4.32 -2.80
C ILE A 113 -2.66 2.99 -2.78
N ALA A 114 -2.64 2.27 -1.65
CA ALA A 114 -1.94 1.00 -1.52
C ALA A 114 -2.48 -0.08 -2.47
N ASN A 115 -3.81 -0.18 -2.59
CA ASN A 115 -4.46 -1.11 -3.51
C ASN A 115 -4.15 -0.74 -4.98
N GLY A 116 -4.08 0.54 -5.33
CA GLY A 116 -3.68 1.03 -6.63
C GLY A 116 -2.23 0.69 -6.98
N ALA A 117 -1.30 0.97 -6.06
CA ALA A 117 0.11 0.64 -6.22
C ALA A 117 0.35 -0.88 -6.36
N ALA A 118 -0.36 -1.70 -5.59
CA ALA A 118 -0.30 -3.16 -5.72
C ALA A 118 -0.80 -3.64 -7.10
N ASN A 119 -1.89 -3.06 -7.60
CA ASN A 119 -2.41 -3.40 -8.92
C ASN A 119 -1.45 -2.98 -10.04
N PHE A 120 -0.88 -1.77 -9.96
CA PHE A 120 0.19 -1.37 -10.87
C PHE A 120 1.32 -2.39 -10.84
N TYR A 121 1.86 -2.71 -9.65
CA TYR A 121 3.00 -3.62 -9.54
C TYR A 121 2.76 -4.99 -10.19
N LYS A 122 1.60 -5.60 -9.94
CA LYS A 122 1.22 -6.91 -10.49
C LYS A 122 1.00 -6.90 -12.00
N HIS A 123 0.39 -5.82 -12.51
CA HIS A 123 -0.12 -5.76 -13.89
C HIS A 123 0.67 -4.80 -14.80
N ARG A 124 1.79 -4.24 -14.34
CA ARG A 124 2.56 -3.22 -15.08
C ARG A 124 2.95 -3.63 -16.49
N PHE A 125 3.19 -4.93 -16.72
CA PHE A 125 3.55 -5.47 -18.03
C PHE A 125 2.35 -5.66 -18.98
N GLU A 126 1.13 -5.58 -18.44
CA GLU A 126 -0.13 -5.65 -19.19
C GLU A 126 -0.66 -4.25 -19.53
N TRP A 127 -0.03 -3.19 -19.01
CA TRP A 127 -0.45 -1.82 -19.24
C TRP A 127 0.17 -1.29 -20.53
N PRO A 128 -0.56 -0.44 -21.30
CA PRO A 128 -0.02 0.22 -22.47
C PRO A 128 1.22 1.05 -22.11
N GLU A 129 2.16 1.25 -23.03
CA GLU A 129 3.39 2.00 -22.71
C GLU A 129 3.09 3.43 -22.21
N ASP A 130 2.12 4.12 -22.81
CA ASP A 130 1.76 5.50 -22.45
C ASP A 130 0.62 5.63 -21.43
N TRP A 131 0.03 4.52 -20.99
CA TRP A 131 -1.18 4.47 -20.14
C TRP A 131 -2.41 5.22 -20.71
N ASP A 132 -2.42 5.55 -22.00
CA ASP A 132 -3.49 6.32 -22.66
C ASP A 132 -4.36 5.48 -23.63
N GLU A 133 -3.99 4.22 -23.88
CA GLU A 133 -4.78 3.33 -24.75
C GLU A 133 -6.02 2.78 -24.05
N SER A 134 -6.98 2.29 -24.84
CA SER A 134 -8.23 1.71 -24.35
C SER A 134 -7.99 0.41 -23.58
N VAL A 135 -7.83 0.53 -22.26
CA VAL A 135 -7.80 -0.59 -21.33
C VAL A 135 -9.20 -0.89 -20.79
N SER A 136 -9.37 -1.99 -20.07
CA SER A 136 -10.63 -2.27 -19.37
C SER A 136 -10.98 -1.13 -18.39
N THR A 137 -12.27 -0.90 -18.14
CA THR A 137 -12.73 0.16 -17.22
C THR A 137 -12.05 0.11 -15.84
N GLN A 138 -11.79 -1.10 -15.34
CA GLN A 138 -11.12 -1.31 -14.06
C GLN A 138 -9.63 -0.94 -14.10
N GLN A 139 -8.92 -1.26 -15.20
CA GLN A 139 -7.55 -0.83 -15.40
C GLN A 139 -7.49 0.70 -15.55
N GLN A 140 -8.41 1.31 -16.30
CA GLN A 140 -8.44 2.76 -16.48
C GLN A 140 -8.64 3.49 -15.14
N ALA A 141 -9.54 2.99 -14.29
CA ALA A 141 -9.75 3.56 -12.95
C ALA A 141 -8.47 3.46 -12.09
N THR A 142 -7.74 2.36 -12.20
CA THR A 142 -6.46 2.18 -11.49
C THR A 142 -5.40 3.12 -12.03
N ILE A 143 -5.25 3.24 -13.36
CA ILE A 143 -4.34 4.18 -14.03
C ILE A 143 -4.60 5.61 -13.58
N ASN A 144 -5.86 6.04 -13.59
CA ASN A 144 -6.23 7.40 -13.18
C ASN A 144 -5.86 7.65 -11.71
N LEU A 145 -6.10 6.68 -10.83
CA LEU A 145 -5.73 6.78 -9.42
C LEU A 145 -4.21 6.89 -9.24
N VAL A 146 -3.43 6.03 -9.88
CA VAL A 146 -1.96 6.07 -9.72
C VAL A 146 -1.34 7.33 -10.33
N ARG A 147 -1.92 7.88 -11.41
CA ARG A 147 -1.53 9.18 -11.96
C ARG A 147 -1.72 10.32 -10.94
N VAL A 148 -2.84 10.33 -10.22
CA VAL A 148 -3.09 11.32 -9.13
C VAL A 148 -2.07 11.19 -8.00
N VAL A 149 -1.61 9.97 -7.72
CA VAL A 149 -0.56 9.67 -6.75
C VAL A 149 0.83 10.16 -7.20
N GLY A 150 0.99 10.54 -8.47
CA GLY A 150 2.24 11.02 -9.06
C GLY A 150 3.05 9.96 -9.79
N MET A 151 2.47 8.78 -10.03
CA MET A 151 3.05 7.72 -10.84
C MET A 151 2.90 8.03 -12.34
N SER A 152 3.86 7.61 -13.15
CA SER A 152 3.83 7.83 -14.60
C SER A 152 4.49 6.70 -15.40
N PRO A 153 4.11 6.52 -16.67
CA PRO A 153 4.76 5.54 -17.56
C PRO A 153 6.23 5.87 -17.85
N LYS A 154 6.63 7.13 -17.67
CA LYS A 154 8.00 7.62 -17.89
C LYS A 154 8.91 7.42 -16.68
N GLN A 155 8.35 6.94 -15.57
CA GLN A 155 9.08 6.65 -14.34
C GLN A 155 9.37 5.17 -14.26
N ASP A 156 10.49 4.85 -13.64
CA ASP A 156 10.86 3.48 -13.35
C ASP A 156 9.99 2.87 -12.26
N LEU A 157 10.10 1.54 -12.11
CA LEU A 157 9.36 0.79 -11.13
C LEU A 157 9.50 1.39 -9.72
N ALA A 158 10.74 1.62 -9.29
CA ALA A 158 11.05 2.12 -7.95
C ALA A 158 10.51 3.55 -7.73
N ASP A 159 10.68 4.46 -8.70
CA ASP A 159 10.13 5.83 -8.62
C ASP A 159 8.60 5.82 -8.51
N ASN A 160 7.95 4.96 -9.30
CA ASN A 160 6.50 4.79 -9.27
C ASN A 160 6.02 4.32 -7.90
N VAL A 161 6.57 3.22 -7.38
CA VAL A 161 6.14 2.70 -6.07
C VAL A 161 6.52 3.62 -4.90
N LEU A 162 7.66 4.33 -4.98
CA LEU A 162 8.05 5.35 -3.99
C LEU A 162 7.12 6.57 -4.02
N SER A 163 6.57 6.94 -5.17
CA SER A 163 5.55 8.00 -5.26
C SER A 163 4.30 7.63 -4.45
N ALA A 164 3.88 6.37 -4.50
CA ALA A 164 2.81 5.87 -3.64
C ALA A 164 3.19 5.95 -2.15
N VAL A 165 4.40 5.53 -1.76
CA VAL A 165 4.88 5.64 -0.37
C VAL A 165 4.82 7.09 0.11
N ARG A 166 5.35 8.04 -0.66
CA ARG A 166 5.34 9.48 -0.33
C ARG A 166 3.92 10.02 -0.19
N ALA A 167 3.00 9.58 -1.05
CA ALA A 167 1.59 9.94 -0.97
C ALA A 167 0.89 9.43 0.31
N MET A 168 1.35 8.35 0.94
CA MET A 168 0.79 7.85 2.21
C MET A 168 1.52 8.37 3.45
N ALA A 169 2.84 8.52 3.39
CA ALA A 169 3.63 8.99 4.52
C ALA A 169 3.44 10.49 4.81
N ASN A 170 2.89 11.25 3.85
CA ASN A 170 2.69 12.70 3.95
C ASN A 170 3.97 13.49 4.29
N THR A 171 5.14 12.86 4.07
CA THR A 171 6.50 13.38 4.27
C THR A 171 7.31 13.18 2.99
N SER A 172 8.31 14.04 2.77
CA SER A 172 9.28 13.91 1.67
C SER A 172 10.11 12.64 1.77
N ASP A 173 10.31 12.14 3.01
CA ASP A 173 11.28 11.09 3.33
C ASP A 173 10.64 9.70 3.47
N GLY A 174 9.31 9.59 3.38
CA GLY A 174 8.56 8.34 3.19
C GLY A 174 9.05 7.16 4.04
N ASN A 175 8.75 7.10 5.34
CA ASN A 175 9.17 5.98 6.17
C ASN A 175 8.39 4.70 5.79
N ILE A 176 9.01 3.85 4.96
CA ILE A 176 8.45 2.60 4.44
C ILE A 176 8.07 1.63 5.58
N LYS A 177 8.77 1.68 6.73
CA LYS A 177 8.55 0.75 7.85
C LYS A 177 7.17 0.83 8.47
N ASP A 178 6.51 1.99 8.42
CA ASP A 178 5.21 2.18 9.07
C ASP A 178 4.03 2.02 8.07
N LEU A 179 4.28 1.58 6.82
CA LEU A 179 3.22 1.44 5.81
C LEU A 179 2.09 0.50 6.25
N ALA A 180 2.43 -0.66 6.83
CA ALA A 180 1.43 -1.59 7.35
C ALA A 180 0.63 -0.98 8.51
N GLY A 181 1.33 -0.32 9.44
CA GLY A 181 0.71 0.38 10.56
C GLY A 181 -0.25 1.48 10.11
N LEU A 182 0.19 2.29 9.14
CA LEU A 182 -0.56 3.41 8.58
C LEU A 182 -1.77 2.97 7.76
N VAL A 183 -1.63 1.96 6.90
CA VAL A 183 -2.68 1.56 5.96
C VAL A 183 -3.65 0.55 6.57
N VAL A 184 -3.13 -0.44 7.31
CA VAL A 184 -3.89 -1.61 7.74
C VAL A 184 -4.23 -1.55 9.22
N GLU A 185 -3.24 -1.43 10.10
CA GLU A 185 -3.48 -1.56 11.56
C GLU A 185 -4.39 -0.44 12.09
N LYS A 186 -4.04 0.82 11.80
CA LYS A 186 -4.86 1.98 12.20
C LYS A 186 -6.26 1.92 11.59
N TRP A 187 -6.36 1.49 10.34
CA TRP A 187 -7.65 1.35 9.66
C TRP A 187 -8.51 0.25 10.29
N ARG A 188 -7.94 -0.95 10.54
CA ARG A 188 -8.61 -2.06 11.23
C ARG A 188 -9.07 -1.65 12.63
N ALA A 189 -8.25 -0.93 13.38
CA ALA A 189 -8.60 -0.45 14.71
C ALA A 189 -9.82 0.49 14.69
N ARG A 190 -9.84 1.47 13.75
CA ARG A 190 -10.99 2.36 13.59
C ARG A 190 -12.24 1.63 13.11
N LEU A 191 -12.10 0.70 12.17
CA LEU A 191 -13.18 -0.18 11.73
C LEU A 191 -13.76 -1.00 12.89
N ALA A 192 -12.91 -1.58 13.74
CA ALA A 192 -13.36 -2.37 14.89
C ALA A 192 -14.20 -1.52 15.85
N LEU A 193 -13.76 -0.29 16.14
CA LEU A 193 -14.53 0.67 16.95
C LEU A 193 -15.87 1.00 16.29
N HIS A 194 -15.86 1.35 15.00
CA HIS A 194 -17.07 1.66 14.24
C HIS A 194 -18.09 0.51 14.30
N LEU A 195 -17.64 -0.72 14.02
CA LEU A 195 -18.50 -1.90 13.98
C LEU A 195 -19.06 -2.25 15.37
N ARG A 196 -18.27 -2.06 16.44
CA ARG A 196 -18.74 -2.23 17.82
C ARG A 196 -19.91 -1.31 18.12
N PHE A 197 -19.81 -0.03 17.75
CA PHE A 197 -20.90 0.92 17.97
C PHE A 197 -22.10 0.65 17.05
N GLN A 198 -21.86 0.38 15.77
CA GLN A 198 -22.91 0.17 14.76
C GLN A 198 -23.80 -1.03 15.07
N PHE A 199 -23.21 -2.15 15.51
CA PHE A 199 -23.94 -3.40 15.77
C PHE A 199 -24.10 -3.70 17.26
N ALA A 200 -23.80 -2.74 18.13
CA ALA A 200 -23.84 -2.89 19.59
C ALA A 200 -23.15 -4.19 20.06
N LEU A 201 -21.98 -4.50 19.49
CA LEU A 201 -21.21 -5.70 19.82
C LEU A 201 -20.61 -5.52 21.23
N THR A 202 -21.36 -5.88 22.27
CA THR A 202 -20.82 -6.03 23.62
C THR A 202 -19.76 -7.13 23.61
N GLN A 203 -18.71 -6.98 24.43
CA GLN A 203 -17.79 -8.08 24.71
C GLN A 203 -18.63 -9.30 25.13
N TYR A 204 -18.65 -10.33 24.28
CA TYR A 204 -19.26 -11.60 24.67
C TYR A 204 -18.45 -12.13 25.87
N PRO A 205 -19.11 -12.58 26.95
CA PRO A 205 -18.43 -13.09 28.15
C PRO A 205 -17.54 -14.30 27.86
#